data_AF-A0A8T2UAK7-F1
#
_entry.id   AF-A0A8T2UAK7-F1
#
_cell.length_a   1.000
_cell.length_b   1.000
_cell.length_c   1.000
_cell.angle_alpha   90.00
_cell.angle_beta   90.00
_cell.angle_gamma   90.00
#
_symmetry.space_group_name_H-M   'P 1'
#
loop_
_entity.id
_entity.type
_entity.pdbx_description
1 polymer ?
#
loop_
_entity_poly.entity_id
_entity_poly.type
_entity_poly.pdbx_seq_one_letter_code
_entity_poly.pdbx_strand_id
1 'polypeptide(L)'
;MPSLRWLDLVGCSQLEGLDSSLGKLTDLRILILNECRFPSEIAGLPCMQELYLEECTSLTALSCLSTSLQILSLFGSCNVERLNLNVWLPNLHTLNLSGCTKLKVSPEALVTSAPSLRVLDLREWGSLKSLDCEGLSSVEHLILNGCSCLTTLSFLPTTLRTLTLEMDEEEPGSLETVEDASLPNLQDLSITRCPKLRRLALHSTSLHVEESGLALHST
;
A
#
# COMPACT_ATOMS: atom_id res chain seq x y z
N MET A 1 -21.41 19.82 17.06
CA MET A 1 -21.16 20.10 15.62
C MET A 1 -21.67 18.91 14.79
N PRO A 2 -22.99 18.75 14.56
CA PRO A 2 -23.52 17.50 14.01
C PRO A 2 -23.24 17.26 12.53
N SER A 3 -22.68 18.23 11.79
CA SER A 3 -22.56 18.18 10.32
C SER A 3 -21.12 18.30 9.81
N LEU A 4 -20.12 18.13 10.68
CA LEU A 4 -18.73 18.22 10.25
C LEU A 4 -18.39 16.98 9.40
N ARG A 5 -18.13 17.20 8.11
CA ARG A 5 -17.79 16.13 7.14
C ARG A 5 -16.30 16.03 6.83
N TRP A 6 -15.58 17.14 7.00
CA TRP A 6 -14.16 17.27 6.74
C TRP A 6 -13.51 17.84 7.99
N LEU A 7 -12.47 17.17 8.49
CA LEU A 7 -11.63 17.67 9.57
C LEU A 7 -10.16 17.54 9.14
N ASP A 8 -9.48 18.67 9.13
CA ASP A 8 -8.06 18.78 8.80
C ASP A 8 -7.32 19.34 10.03
N LEU A 9 -6.32 18.59 10.49
CA LEU A 9 -5.47 18.93 11.62
C LEU A 9 -3.98 18.76 11.25
N VAL A 10 -3.63 18.89 9.97
CA VAL A 10 -2.24 18.77 9.49
C VAL A 10 -1.31 19.63 10.34
N GLY A 11 -0.18 19.07 10.77
CA GLY A 11 0.85 19.79 11.51
C GLY A 11 0.48 20.14 12.95
N CYS A 12 -0.63 19.63 13.50
CA CYS A 12 -1.00 19.78 14.91
C CYS A 12 -0.12 18.91 15.82
N SER A 13 1.19 19.18 15.83
CA SER A 13 2.25 18.40 16.50
C SER A 13 2.17 18.39 18.02
N GLN A 14 1.38 19.30 18.62
CA GLN A 14 1.11 19.36 20.06
C GLN A 14 -0.20 18.68 20.45
N LEU A 15 -0.94 18.09 19.51
CA LEU A 15 -2.20 17.44 19.82
C LEU A 15 -1.91 16.10 20.52
N GLU A 16 -2.17 16.06 21.83
CA GLU A 16 -1.82 14.93 22.70
C GLU A 16 -2.74 13.70 22.51
N GLY A 17 -3.79 13.82 21.69
CA GLY A 17 -4.74 12.76 21.42
C GLY A 17 -5.99 13.28 20.71
N LEU A 18 -6.71 12.35 20.07
CA LEU A 18 -8.09 12.56 19.68
C LEU A 18 -8.93 11.85 20.75
N ASP A 19 -9.75 12.60 21.47
CA ASP A 19 -10.60 12.00 22.50
C ASP A 19 -11.74 11.20 21.84
N SER A 20 -12.46 10.42 22.66
CA SER A 20 -13.60 9.62 22.18
C SER A 20 -14.75 10.46 21.63
N SER A 21 -14.68 11.80 21.72
CA SER A 21 -15.67 12.69 21.12
C SER A 21 -15.62 12.68 19.59
N LEU A 22 -14.48 12.30 18.99
CA LEU A 22 -14.37 12.13 17.53
C LEU A 22 -15.37 11.11 17.00
N GLY A 23 -15.65 10.05 17.76
CA GLY A 23 -16.64 9.06 17.37
C GLY A 23 -18.09 9.51 17.43
N LYS A 24 -18.35 10.70 17.99
CA LYS A 24 -19.67 11.36 17.93
C LYS A 24 -19.88 12.12 16.63
N LEU A 25 -18.85 12.30 15.81
CA LEU A 25 -18.92 12.96 14.51
C LEU A 25 -19.44 11.97 13.46
N THR A 26 -20.72 11.64 13.54
CA THR A 26 -21.37 10.63 12.68
C THR A 26 -21.41 11.01 11.20
N ASP A 27 -21.25 12.30 10.88
CA ASP A 27 -21.20 12.80 9.50
C ASP A 27 -19.78 12.92 8.95
N LEU A 28 -18.73 12.69 9.76
CA LEU A 28 -17.34 12.85 9.35
C LEU A 28 -16.99 11.82 8.27
N ARG A 29 -16.55 12.30 7.12
CA ARG A 29 -16.16 11.50 5.95
C ARG A 29 -14.66 11.54 5.71
N ILE A 30 -14.04 12.70 5.89
CA ILE A 30 -12.62 12.91 5.61
C ILE A 30 -11.93 13.39 6.88
N LEU A 31 -10.87 12.69 7.26
CA LEU A 31 -10.02 13.03 8.40
C LEU A 31 -8.56 13.07 7.97
N ILE A 32 -7.94 14.25 8.08
CA ILE A 32 -6.53 14.48 7.75
C ILE A 32 -5.77 14.81 9.03
N LEU A 33 -4.79 13.99 9.36
CA LEU A 33 -4.01 14.05 10.60
C LEU A 33 -2.51 14.02 10.33
N ASN A 34 -2.09 14.42 9.12
CA ASN A 34 -0.69 14.32 8.72
C ASN A 34 0.24 15.09 9.68
N GLU A 35 1.47 14.59 9.83
CA GLU A 35 2.54 15.16 10.65
C GLU A 35 2.19 15.29 12.15
N CYS A 36 1.17 14.58 12.62
CA CYS A 36 0.75 14.67 14.02
C CYS A 36 1.47 13.66 14.93
N ARG A 37 1.63 14.04 16.20
CA ARG A 37 2.26 13.21 17.25
C ARG A 37 1.19 12.55 18.12
N PHE A 38 0.40 11.64 17.57
CA PHE A 38 -0.63 10.96 18.34
C PHE A 38 -0.12 9.67 19.00
N PRO A 39 -0.28 9.51 20.33
CA PRO A 39 0.16 8.32 21.05
C PRO A 39 -0.85 7.17 21.04
N SER A 40 -2.02 7.29 20.41
CA SER A 40 -3.13 6.34 20.60
C SER A 40 -3.96 6.01 19.37
N GLU A 41 -4.63 4.87 19.49
CA GLU A 41 -5.53 4.22 18.54
C GLU A 41 -6.70 5.12 18.11
N ILE A 42 -6.91 5.28 16.79
CA ILE A 42 -8.07 5.97 16.23
C ILE A 42 -9.21 4.95 16.17
N ALA A 43 -10.18 5.10 17.07
CA ALA A 43 -11.33 4.21 17.12
C ALA A 43 -12.65 4.99 17.00
N GLY A 44 -13.64 4.34 16.38
CA GLY A 44 -15.03 4.77 16.49
C GLY A 44 -15.47 5.84 15.48
N LEU A 45 -14.98 5.82 14.23
CA LEU A 45 -15.45 6.72 13.17
C LEU A 45 -16.38 5.98 12.19
N PRO A 46 -17.68 5.82 12.49
CA PRO A 46 -18.57 4.84 11.81
C PRO A 46 -18.87 5.15 10.34
N CYS A 47 -18.49 6.33 9.87
CA CYS A 47 -18.91 6.89 8.58
C CYS A 47 -17.75 7.45 7.75
N MET A 48 -16.51 7.28 8.24
CA MET A 48 -15.31 7.78 7.58
C MET A 48 -15.07 7.05 6.26
N GLN A 49 -14.76 7.83 5.23
CA GLN A 49 -14.47 7.38 3.87
C GLN A 49 -12.99 7.56 3.55
N GLU A 50 -12.35 8.60 4.07
CA GLU A 50 -10.94 8.87 3.80
C GLU A 50 -10.20 9.19 5.09
N LEU A 51 -9.05 8.54 5.28
CA LEU A 51 -8.16 8.75 6.41
C LEU A 51 -6.73 8.94 5.92
N TYR A 52 -6.16 10.10 6.24
CA TYR A 52 -4.77 10.43 5.94
C TYR A 52 -4.01 10.60 7.25
N LEU A 53 -3.01 9.75 7.43
CA LEU A 53 -2.10 9.70 8.58
C LEU A 53 -0.67 9.69 8.05
N GLU A 54 -0.34 10.67 7.23
CA GLU A 54 0.94 10.74 6.56
C GLU A 54 1.98 11.38 7.48
N GLU A 55 3.20 10.87 7.46
CA GLU A 55 4.32 11.34 8.28
C GLU A 55 4.01 11.39 9.79
N CYS A 56 3.08 10.55 10.26
CA CYS A 56 2.73 10.37 11.66
C CYS A 56 3.78 9.49 12.35
N THR A 57 4.98 10.04 12.57
CA THR A 57 6.12 9.31 13.14
C THR A 57 5.90 8.77 14.56
N SER A 58 4.85 9.20 15.28
CA SER A 58 4.51 8.63 16.59
C SER A 58 3.53 7.44 16.51
N LEU A 59 2.90 7.21 15.35
CA LEU A 59 1.91 6.16 15.17
C LEU A 59 2.61 4.80 15.10
N THR A 60 2.22 3.89 16.00
CA THR A 60 2.79 2.53 16.08
C THR A 60 1.78 1.44 15.74
N ALA A 61 0.49 1.73 15.84
CA ALA A 61 -0.58 0.79 15.51
C ALA A 61 -1.82 1.53 15.02
N LEU A 62 -2.57 0.88 14.12
CA LEU A 62 -3.88 1.34 13.67
C LEU A 62 -4.86 0.16 13.64
N SER A 63 -6.08 0.39 14.13
CA SER A 63 -7.15 -0.59 14.21
C SER A 63 -8.53 0.11 14.07
N CYS A 64 -9.62 -0.66 14.21
CA CYS A 64 -10.99 -0.11 14.32
C CYS A 64 -11.42 0.83 13.18
N LEU A 65 -10.99 0.52 11.96
CA LEU A 65 -11.36 1.25 10.75
C LEU A 65 -12.83 1.08 10.39
N SER A 66 -13.40 2.11 9.75
CA SER A 66 -14.78 2.10 9.29
C SER A 66 -14.98 1.16 8.11
N THR A 67 -16.11 0.43 8.07
CA THR A 67 -16.51 -0.36 6.89
C THR A 67 -16.83 0.52 5.67
N SER A 68 -17.10 1.82 5.88
CA SER A 68 -17.27 2.81 4.82
C SER A 68 -15.96 3.34 4.25
N LEU A 69 -14.80 2.95 4.80
CA LEU A 69 -13.51 3.46 4.37
C LEU A 69 -13.23 3.09 2.91
N GLN A 70 -12.78 4.09 2.15
CA GLN A 70 -12.49 4.04 0.72
C GLN A 70 -11.00 4.27 0.46
N ILE A 71 -10.40 5.20 1.21
CA ILE A 71 -8.98 5.57 1.11
C ILE A 71 -8.33 5.53 2.50
N LEU A 72 -7.18 4.88 2.58
CA LEU A 72 -6.28 4.94 3.72
C LEU A 72 -4.87 5.27 3.23
N SER A 73 -4.28 6.36 3.74
CA SER A 73 -2.88 6.71 3.50
C SER A 73 -2.09 6.78 4.80
N LEU A 74 -1.03 5.96 4.88
CA LEU A 74 -0.03 5.94 5.95
C LEU A 74 1.35 6.37 5.42
N PHE A 75 1.40 7.11 4.31
CA PHE A 75 2.65 7.53 3.68
C PHE A 75 3.65 8.08 4.71
N GLY A 76 4.88 7.56 4.72
CA GLY A 76 5.94 8.07 5.60
C GLY A 76 5.73 7.82 7.10
N SER A 77 4.67 7.11 7.52
CA SER A 77 4.45 6.71 8.92
C SER A 77 5.32 5.51 9.30
N CYS A 78 6.63 5.74 9.33
CA CYS A 78 7.66 4.70 9.41
C CYS A 78 7.64 3.85 10.69
N ASN A 79 6.96 4.30 11.74
CA ASN A 79 6.90 3.61 13.03
C ASN A 79 5.70 2.67 13.20
N VAL A 80 4.81 2.59 12.20
CA VAL A 80 3.65 1.69 12.25
C VAL A 80 4.14 0.25 12.21
N GLU A 81 3.92 -0.50 13.30
CA GLU A 81 4.28 -1.91 13.41
C GLU A 81 3.08 -2.84 13.18
N ARG A 82 1.87 -2.36 13.51
CA ARG A 82 0.64 -3.15 13.46
C ARG A 82 -0.45 -2.40 12.70
N LEU A 83 -0.94 -3.00 11.62
CA LEU A 83 -2.15 -2.55 10.92
C LEU A 83 -3.19 -3.67 11.02
N ASN A 84 -4.14 -3.52 11.94
CA ASN A 84 -5.18 -4.51 12.17
C ASN A 84 -6.40 -4.19 11.30
N LEU A 85 -6.43 -4.75 10.08
CA LEU A 85 -7.61 -4.71 9.22
C LEU A 85 -8.61 -5.83 9.57
N ASN A 86 -8.80 -6.15 10.86
CA ASN A 86 -9.68 -7.25 11.31
C ASN A 86 -11.18 -7.01 11.01
N VAL A 87 -11.50 -5.90 10.34
CA VAL A 87 -12.83 -5.55 9.88
C VAL A 87 -12.84 -5.72 8.37
N TRP A 88 -13.88 -6.37 7.84
CA TRP A 88 -14.17 -6.37 6.41
C TRP A 88 -14.36 -4.93 5.93
N LEU A 89 -13.51 -4.46 5.01
CA LEU A 89 -13.47 -3.13 4.39
C LEU A 89 -13.93 -3.21 2.92
N PRO A 90 -15.24 -3.37 2.67
CA PRO A 90 -15.77 -3.68 1.34
C PRO A 90 -15.58 -2.54 0.34
N ASN A 91 -15.37 -1.31 0.83
CA ASN A 91 -15.30 -0.12 -0.01
C ASN A 91 -13.87 0.39 -0.20
N LEU A 92 -12.88 -0.19 0.50
CA LEU A 92 -11.50 0.28 0.43
C LEU A 92 -10.96 -0.03 -0.96
N HIS A 93 -10.70 1.02 -1.73
CA HIS A 93 -10.15 0.91 -3.08
C HIS A 93 -8.73 1.45 -3.20
N THR A 94 -8.26 2.23 -2.23
CA THR A 94 -6.89 2.77 -2.20
C THR A 94 -6.27 2.58 -0.83
N LEU A 95 -5.12 1.90 -0.81
CA LEU A 95 -4.31 1.68 0.38
C LEU A 95 -2.87 2.09 0.08
N ASN A 96 -2.40 3.14 0.78
CA ASN A 96 -1.03 3.61 0.69
C ASN A 96 -0.28 3.30 1.99
N LEU A 97 0.70 2.40 1.91
CA LEU A 97 1.60 1.98 2.97
C LEU A 97 3.06 2.38 2.67
N SER A 98 3.27 3.28 1.71
CA SER A 98 4.60 3.76 1.33
C SER A 98 5.35 4.29 2.55
N GLY A 99 6.61 3.88 2.71
CA GLY A 99 7.46 4.29 3.84
C GLY A 99 7.10 3.67 5.19
N CYS A 100 6.16 2.72 5.28
CA CYS A 100 5.84 1.97 6.50
C CYS A 100 6.90 0.89 6.83
N THR A 101 8.15 1.29 7.04
CA THR A 101 9.32 0.38 7.10
C THR A 101 9.30 -0.64 8.24
N LYS A 102 8.59 -0.35 9.35
CA LYS A 102 8.45 -1.25 10.51
C LYS A 102 7.23 -2.16 10.48
N LEU A 103 6.40 -2.07 9.44
CA LEU A 103 5.14 -2.79 9.37
C LEU A 103 5.38 -4.31 9.27
N LYS A 104 4.81 -5.06 10.21
CA LYS A 104 4.93 -6.54 10.28
C LYS A 104 3.67 -7.22 9.80
N VAL A 105 3.02 -6.66 8.78
CA VAL A 105 1.82 -7.22 8.18
C VAL A 105 2.21 -7.94 6.90
N SER A 106 1.71 -9.17 6.75
CA SER A 106 1.87 -9.90 5.51
C SER A 106 0.80 -9.43 4.51
N PRO A 107 1.11 -9.28 3.21
CA PRO A 107 0.16 -8.80 2.20
C PRO A 107 -1.14 -9.62 2.15
N GLU A 108 -1.10 -10.90 2.49
CA GLU A 108 -2.26 -11.80 2.56
C GLU A 108 -3.28 -11.38 3.63
N ALA A 109 -2.83 -10.69 4.68
CA ALA A 109 -3.72 -10.10 5.68
C ALA A 109 -4.48 -8.87 5.14
N LEU A 110 -3.95 -8.20 4.11
CA LEU A 110 -4.64 -7.09 3.42
C LEU A 110 -5.73 -7.62 2.48
N VAL A 111 -5.43 -8.74 1.82
CA VAL A 111 -6.27 -9.42 0.83
C VAL A 111 -7.65 -9.82 1.38
N THR A 112 -7.69 -10.44 2.57
CA THR A 112 -8.95 -10.96 3.13
C THR A 112 -9.92 -9.88 3.58
N SER A 113 -9.41 -8.67 3.85
CA SER A 113 -10.19 -7.59 4.43
C SER A 113 -10.69 -6.59 3.39
N ALA A 114 -10.04 -6.44 2.23
CA ALA A 114 -10.35 -5.37 1.26
C ALA A 114 -10.65 -5.92 -0.15
N PRO A 115 -11.84 -6.51 -0.39
CA PRO A 115 -12.17 -7.15 -1.67
C PRO A 115 -12.25 -6.17 -2.86
N SER A 116 -12.43 -4.88 -2.60
CA SER A 116 -12.52 -3.83 -3.63
C SER A 116 -11.21 -3.06 -3.83
N LEU A 117 -10.10 -3.54 -3.29
CA LEU A 117 -8.82 -2.83 -3.33
C LEU A 117 -8.28 -2.76 -4.77
N ARG A 118 -8.17 -1.55 -5.32
CA ARG A 118 -7.71 -1.31 -6.71
C ARG A 118 -6.29 -0.76 -6.77
N VAL A 119 -5.90 0.04 -5.78
CA VAL A 119 -4.57 0.67 -5.70
C VAL A 119 -3.90 0.23 -4.40
N LEU A 120 -2.74 -0.42 -4.54
CA LEU A 120 -1.88 -0.82 -3.43
C LEU A 120 -0.49 -0.23 -3.63
N ASP A 121 -0.12 0.69 -2.74
CA ASP A 121 1.19 1.34 -2.75
C ASP A 121 2.01 0.87 -1.55
N LEU A 122 3.11 0.16 -1.86
CA LEU A 122 4.05 -0.41 -0.89
C LEU A 122 5.46 0.16 -1.06
N ARG A 123 5.60 1.37 -1.64
CA ARG A 123 6.92 1.96 -1.89
C ARG A 123 7.79 2.02 -0.63
N GLU A 124 9.10 1.88 -0.82
CA GLU A 124 10.10 1.95 0.25
C GLU A 124 9.84 0.96 1.40
N TRP A 125 9.21 -0.19 1.11
CA TRP A 125 9.05 -1.26 2.09
C TRP A 125 10.34 -2.06 2.23
N GLY A 126 11.32 -1.49 2.94
CA GLY A 126 12.68 -2.03 3.05
C GLY A 126 12.80 -3.44 3.68
N SER A 127 11.75 -3.97 4.29
CA SER A 127 11.73 -5.33 4.85
C SER A 127 10.98 -6.36 3.99
N LEU A 128 10.35 -5.95 2.88
CA LEU A 128 9.57 -6.82 2.01
C LEU A 128 10.50 -7.72 1.19
N LYS A 129 10.60 -9.00 1.56
CA LYS A 129 11.45 -9.98 0.87
C LYS A 129 10.74 -10.68 -0.28
N SER A 130 9.48 -11.02 -0.08
CA SER A 130 8.65 -11.69 -1.06
C SER A 130 7.25 -11.12 -0.98
N LEU A 131 6.57 -11.03 -2.11
CA LEU A 131 5.18 -10.64 -2.19
C LEU A 131 4.42 -11.69 -3.01
N ASP A 132 3.62 -12.47 -2.30
CA ASP A 132 2.61 -13.33 -2.89
C ASP A 132 1.35 -12.51 -3.12
N CYS A 133 0.93 -12.41 -4.38
CA CYS A 133 -0.27 -11.67 -4.76
C CYS A 133 -1.52 -12.55 -4.81
N GLU A 134 -1.45 -13.80 -4.34
CA GLU A 134 -2.61 -14.69 -4.19
C GLU A 134 -3.71 -13.99 -3.39
N GLY A 135 -4.82 -13.71 -4.07
CA GLY A 135 -6.00 -13.04 -3.52
C GLY A 135 -6.01 -11.50 -3.62
N LEU A 136 -4.97 -10.83 -4.12
CA LEU A 136 -5.02 -9.42 -4.57
C LEU A 136 -5.84 -9.27 -5.88
N SER A 137 -6.92 -10.03 -6.02
CA SER A 137 -7.69 -10.25 -7.25
C SER A 137 -8.35 -9.00 -7.83
N SER A 138 -8.55 -7.95 -7.03
CA SER A 138 -9.11 -6.67 -7.46
C SER A 138 -8.06 -5.58 -7.74
N VAL A 139 -6.78 -5.83 -7.42
CA VAL A 139 -5.73 -4.82 -7.55
C VAL A 139 -5.43 -4.55 -9.03
N GLU A 140 -5.58 -3.30 -9.42
CA GLU A 140 -5.30 -2.80 -10.77
C GLU A 140 -3.94 -2.09 -10.83
N HIS A 141 -3.50 -1.45 -9.74
CA HIS A 141 -2.25 -0.71 -9.67
C HIS A 141 -1.43 -1.15 -8.45
N LEU A 142 -0.27 -1.74 -8.71
CA LEU A 142 0.69 -2.18 -7.69
C LEU A 142 1.98 -1.38 -7.81
N ILE A 143 2.34 -0.66 -6.74
CA ILE A 143 3.50 0.23 -6.69
C ILE A 143 4.48 -0.28 -5.65
N LEU A 144 5.70 -0.63 -6.09
CA LEU A 144 6.74 -1.29 -5.28
C LEU A 144 8.08 -0.54 -5.31
N ASN A 145 8.13 0.67 -5.86
CA ASN A 145 9.39 1.43 -6.00
C ASN A 145 10.14 1.53 -4.66
N GLY A 146 11.46 1.38 -4.68
CA GLY A 146 12.28 1.39 -3.47
C GLY A 146 12.18 0.13 -2.58
N CYS A 147 11.47 -0.93 -2.98
CA CYS A 147 11.49 -2.23 -2.30
C CYS A 147 12.80 -3.00 -2.58
N SER A 148 13.93 -2.52 -2.06
CA SER A 148 15.29 -3.03 -2.36
C SER A 148 15.53 -4.48 -1.91
N CYS A 149 14.83 -4.94 -0.88
CA CYS A 149 14.92 -6.30 -0.35
C CYS A 149 14.04 -7.33 -1.07
N LEU A 150 13.16 -6.91 -1.98
CA LEU A 150 12.22 -7.80 -2.66
C LEU A 150 12.98 -8.70 -3.63
N THR A 151 12.92 -10.02 -3.43
CA THR A 151 13.57 -11.03 -4.26
C THR A 151 12.60 -11.77 -5.18
N THR A 152 11.32 -11.86 -4.80
CA THR A 152 10.33 -12.68 -5.51
C THR A 152 8.96 -12.02 -5.55
N LEU A 153 8.36 -12.02 -6.75
CA LEU A 153 6.97 -11.68 -7.02
C LEU A 153 6.26 -12.89 -7.63
N SER A 154 5.13 -13.30 -7.07
CA SER A 154 4.36 -14.46 -7.54
C SER A 154 2.86 -14.17 -7.59
N PHE A 155 2.15 -14.90 -8.47
CA PHE A 155 0.69 -14.91 -8.56
C PHE A 155 0.06 -13.52 -8.79
N LEU A 156 0.70 -12.69 -9.62
CA LEU A 156 0.19 -11.34 -9.92
C LEU A 156 -1.26 -11.43 -10.46
N PRO A 157 -2.15 -10.51 -10.04
CA PRO A 157 -3.56 -10.61 -10.36
C PRO A 157 -3.80 -10.30 -11.85
N THR A 158 -4.71 -11.02 -12.50
CA THR A 158 -5.02 -10.82 -13.92
C THR A 158 -5.69 -9.46 -14.21
N THR A 159 -6.20 -8.80 -13.18
CA THR A 159 -6.76 -7.43 -13.19
C THR A 159 -5.70 -6.34 -13.23
N LEU A 160 -4.43 -6.69 -13.00
CA LEU A 160 -3.33 -5.74 -12.94
C LEU A 160 -3.18 -4.97 -14.26
N ARG A 161 -3.21 -3.64 -14.16
CA ARG A 161 -3.00 -2.69 -15.25
C ARG A 161 -1.64 -2.03 -15.16
N THR A 162 -1.16 -1.78 -13.94
CA THR A 162 0.13 -1.13 -13.70
C THR A 162 0.92 -1.88 -12.64
N LEU A 163 2.18 -2.19 -12.97
CA LEU A 163 3.19 -2.66 -12.02
C LEU A 163 4.43 -1.77 -12.13
N THR A 164 4.83 -1.15 -11.03
CA THR A 164 6.05 -0.34 -10.96
C THR A 164 6.97 -0.85 -9.86
N LEU A 165 8.23 -1.07 -10.22
CA LEU A 165 9.33 -1.48 -9.34
C LEU A 165 10.59 -0.77 -9.82
N GLU A 166 10.74 0.47 -9.38
CA GLU A 166 11.88 1.32 -9.71
C GLU A 166 12.78 1.50 -8.49
N MET A 167 14.09 1.38 -8.70
CA MET A 167 15.09 1.50 -7.63
C MET A 167 15.95 2.74 -7.87
N ASP A 168 16.57 3.23 -6.80
CA ASP A 168 17.56 4.29 -6.89
C ASP A 168 18.91 3.74 -7.37
N GLU A 169 19.74 4.61 -7.93
CA GLU A 169 21.08 4.21 -8.42
C GLU A 169 22.00 3.75 -7.28
N GLU A 170 21.82 4.32 -6.10
CA GLU A 170 22.62 4.01 -4.91
C GLU A 170 22.16 2.73 -4.21
N GLU A 171 20.92 2.30 -4.43
CA GLU A 171 20.31 1.13 -3.77
C GLU A 171 19.62 0.22 -4.79
N PRO A 172 20.38 -0.60 -5.56
CA PRO A 172 19.81 -1.45 -6.59
C PRO A 172 18.94 -2.57 -6.01
N GLY A 173 17.91 -2.95 -6.76
CA GLY A 173 16.94 -3.96 -6.35
C GLY A 173 17.51 -5.37 -6.28
N SER A 174 16.96 -6.17 -5.36
CA SER A 174 17.32 -7.58 -5.21
C SER A 174 16.40 -8.55 -5.94
N LEU A 175 15.46 -8.07 -6.75
CA LEU A 175 14.46 -8.91 -7.42
C LEU A 175 15.15 -9.93 -8.31
N GLU A 176 14.85 -11.22 -8.09
CA GLU A 176 15.43 -12.33 -8.84
C GLU A 176 14.41 -12.95 -9.79
N THR A 177 13.15 -13.07 -9.35
CA THR A 177 12.09 -13.76 -10.09
C THR A 177 10.76 -13.03 -10.03
N VAL A 178 10.10 -12.97 -11.20
CA VAL A 178 8.67 -12.69 -11.34
C VAL A 178 8.02 -13.92 -11.94
N GLU A 179 7.15 -14.57 -11.18
CA GLU A 179 6.55 -15.86 -11.52
C GLU A 179 5.18 -15.72 -12.17
N ASP A 180 5.07 -16.49 -13.26
CA ASP A 180 3.90 -16.93 -14.00
C ASP A 180 2.63 -16.12 -13.78
N ALA A 181 2.56 -14.99 -14.47
CA ALA A 181 1.36 -14.17 -14.52
C ALA A 181 0.91 -13.98 -15.97
N SER A 182 -0.23 -14.57 -16.30
CA SER A 182 -1.01 -14.12 -17.44
C SER A 182 -1.63 -12.78 -17.06
N LEU A 183 -1.12 -11.70 -17.64
CA LEU A 183 -1.54 -10.34 -17.32
C LEU A 183 -2.22 -9.69 -18.55
N PRO A 184 -3.43 -10.15 -18.92
CA PRO A 184 -4.10 -9.70 -20.14
C PRO A 184 -4.50 -8.22 -20.11
N ASN A 185 -4.57 -7.61 -18.93
CA ASN A 185 -4.97 -6.22 -18.74
C ASN A 185 -3.79 -5.28 -18.49
N LEU A 186 -2.55 -5.79 -18.49
CA LEU A 186 -1.37 -4.99 -18.17
C LEU A 186 -1.13 -3.95 -19.27
N GLN A 187 -1.08 -2.70 -18.85
CA GLN A 187 -0.86 -1.53 -19.71
C GLN A 187 0.54 -0.99 -19.49
N ASP A 188 0.95 -0.89 -18.23
CA ASP A 188 2.21 -0.30 -17.82
C ASP A 188 3.00 -1.27 -16.93
N LEU A 189 4.22 -1.57 -17.36
CA LEU A 189 5.20 -2.32 -16.57
C LEU A 189 6.50 -1.54 -16.53
N SER A 190 6.93 -1.18 -15.32
CA SER A 190 8.25 -0.61 -15.07
C SER A 190 8.96 -1.48 -14.05
N ILE A 191 10.04 -2.16 -14.47
CA ILE A 191 10.96 -2.86 -13.56
C ILE A 191 12.35 -2.37 -13.93
N THR A 192 12.91 -1.46 -13.14
CA THR A 192 14.19 -0.82 -13.45
C THR A 192 15.20 -1.03 -12.31
N ARG A 193 16.49 -1.03 -12.66
CA ARG A 193 17.60 -1.15 -11.71
C ARG A 193 17.48 -2.37 -10.77
N CYS A 194 17.04 -3.50 -11.34
CA CYS A 194 17.00 -4.82 -10.68
C CYS A 194 18.07 -5.75 -11.29
N PRO A 195 19.37 -5.57 -10.98
CA PRO A 195 20.46 -6.30 -11.63
C PRO A 195 20.48 -7.81 -11.34
N LYS A 196 19.73 -8.28 -10.35
CA LYS A 196 19.62 -9.71 -10.00
C LYS A 196 18.49 -10.43 -10.74
N LEU A 197 17.69 -9.73 -11.54
CA LEU A 197 16.51 -10.30 -12.20
C LEU A 197 16.97 -11.34 -13.23
N ARG A 198 16.63 -12.61 -12.99
CA ARG A 198 17.02 -13.74 -13.85
C ARG A 198 15.82 -14.37 -14.55
N ARG A 199 14.61 -14.19 -13.99
CA ARG A 199 13.38 -14.76 -14.55
C ARG A 199 12.27 -13.71 -14.56
N LEU A 200 11.74 -13.45 -15.74
CA LEU A 200 10.56 -12.63 -15.96
C LEU A 200 9.56 -13.44 -16.78
N ALA A 201 8.69 -14.18 -16.11
CA ALA A 201 7.67 -15.01 -16.76
C ALA A 201 6.37 -14.22 -16.92
N LEU A 202 6.39 -13.26 -17.85
CA LEU A 202 5.22 -12.50 -18.25
C LEU A 202 4.73 -13.01 -19.59
N HIS A 203 3.58 -13.68 -19.60
CA HIS A 203 2.92 -14.05 -20.84
C HIS A 203 2.22 -12.80 -21.40
N SER A 204 3.00 -11.88 -21.97
CA SER A 204 2.49 -10.61 -22.48
C SER A 204 1.79 -10.78 -23.83
N THR A 205 0.69 -10.06 -24.02
CA THR A 205 0.60 -9.17 -25.18
C THR A 205 1.58 -8.00 -24.97
N SER A 206 2.60 -7.92 -25.82
CA SER A 206 3.43 -6.75 -26.17
C SER A 206 3.83 -5.79 -25.03
N LEU A 207 4.85 -6.15 -24.24
CA LEU A 207 5.52 -5.22 -23.32
C LEU A 207 6.78 -4.62 -23.95
N HIS A 208 6.92 -3.29 -23.93
CA HIS A 208 8.19 -2.60 -24.13
C HIS A 208 8.97 -2.65 -22.82
N VAL A 209 9.83 -3.66 -22.67
CA VAL A 209 10.87 -3.66 -21.65
C VAL A 209 11.99 -2.77 -22.18
N GLU A 210 12.24 -1.61 -21.55
CA GLU A 210 13.51 -0.90 -21.76
C GLU A 210 14.62 -1.72 -21.09
N GLU A 211 15.16 -2.66 -21.85
CA GLU A 211 16.28 -3.51 -21.45
C GLU A 211 17.54 -2.66 -21.27
N SER A 212 17.91 -2.43 -20.02
CA SER A 212 19.32 -2.30 -19.65
C SER A 212 19.91 -3.69 -19.43
N GLY A 213 20.08 -4.45 -20.51
CA GLY A 213 21.16 -5.45 -20.64
C GLY A 213 20.90 -6.92 -20.25
N LEU A 214 19.75 -7.52 -20.53
CA LEU A 214 19.56 -8.98 -20.39
C LEU A 214 18.94 -9.60 -21.65
N ALA A 215 19.67 -10.53 -22.27
CA ALA A 215 19.23 -11.22 -23.48
C ALA A 215 17.98 -12.10 -23.23
N LEU A 216 16.88 -11.77 -23.90
CA LEU A 216 15.71 -12.64 -24.03
C LEU A 216 16.06 -13.90 -24.84
N HIS A 217 16.04 -15.06 -24.19
CA HIS A 217 15.91 -16.33 -24.90
C HIS A 217 14.43 -16.64 -25.11
N SER A 218 13.94 -16.39 -26.32
CA SER A 218 12.70 -16.96 -26.82
C SER A 218 12.91 -18.45 -27.16
N THR A 219 12.07 -19.33 -26.65
CA THR A 219 11.81 -20.65 -27.25
C THR A 219 10.40 -20.69 -27.80
#